data_AF-A0A931ZLV0-F1
#
_entry.id   AF-A0A931ZLV0-F1
#
_cell.length_a   1.000
_cell.length_b   1.000
_cell.length_c   1.000
_cell.angle_alpha   90.00
_cell.angle_beta   90.00
_cell.angle_gamma   90.00
#
_symmetry.space_group_name_H-M   'P 1'
#
loop_
_entity.id
_entity.type
_entity.pdbx_description
1 polymer ?
#
loop_
_entity_poly.entity_id
_entity_poly.type
_entity_poly.pdbx_seq_one_letter_code
_entity_poly.pdbx_strand_id
1 'polypeptide(L)'
;MAKTSTFRRFKRILKRKLKEYNLYQSYVGLILGAVVVVTLGFLAANFLTRNANQPGEIGGGEKVSAESQQDKEFKREYIVKTGDSLSAIAEKTYGRQEMWIVLAVKNKIIYPDLIYPDTTLEIPPLLEAEAAIADLTATSYDVQEGDTLFVIAQKVYADGFKWPVLARANNVGYLANGNPLIFAGNNLVIPR
;
A
#
# COMPACT_ATOMS: atom_id res chain seq x y z
N MET A 1 -77.81 58.71 42.17
CA MET A 1 -76.47 58.42 41.57
C MET A 1 -75.59 57.74 42.62
N ALA A 2 -74.75 56.79 42.17
CA ALA A 2 -73.49 56.29 42.77
C ALA A 2 -73.40 54.75 42.91
N LYS A 3 -72.98 54.06 41.84
CA LYS A 3 -72.40 52.70 41.89
C LYS A 3 -71.09 52.68 41.11
N THR A 4 -69.98 53.07 41.74
CA THR A 4 -68.63 52.99 41.11
C THR A 4 -67.53 52.64 42.13
N SER A 5 -67.82 51.72 43.07
CA SER A 5 -66.84 51.25 44.08
C SER A 5 -66.19 49.89 43.73
N THR A 6 -66.88 49.03 42.97
CA THR A 6 -66.46 47.63 42.75
C THR A 6 -65.39 47.44 41.66
N PHE A 7 -65.34 48.30 40.63
CA PHE A 7 -64.43 48.12 39.49
C PHE A 7 -62.94 48.36 39.82
N ARG A 8 -62.63 49.20 40.82
CA ARG A 8 -61.23 49.52 41.19
C ARG A 8 -60.54 48.40 41.94
N ARG A 9 -61.27 47.55 42.68
CA ARG A 9 -60.68 46.42 43.42
C ARG A 9 -60.28 45.28 42.47
N PHE A 10 -61.10 45.01 41.44
CA PHE A 10 -60.82 43.97 40.45
C PHE A 10 -59.55 44.27 39.63
N LYS A 11 -59.37 45.53 39.18
CA LYS A 11 -58.16 45.97 38.44
C LYS A 11 -56.85 45.77 39.22
N ARG A 12 -56.91 45.75 40.56
CA ARG A 12 -55.73 45.58 41.43
C ARG A 12 -55.31 44.12 41.56
N ILE A 13 -56.25 43.19 41.52
CA ILE A 13 -55.99 41.75 41.59
C ILE A 13 -55.40 41.25 40.26
N LEU A 14 -55.94 41.72 39.13
CA LEU A 14 -55.43 41.38 37.80
C LEU A 14 -53.97 41.84 37.59
N LYS A 15 -53.61 43.03 38.10
CA LYS A 15 -52.24 43.56 38.02
C LYS A 15 -51.20 42.76 38.84
N ARG A 16 -51.61 41.98 39.85
CA ARG A 16 -50.67 41.16 40.62
C ARG A 16 -50.35 39.84 39.92
N LYS A 17 -51.32 39.18 39.26
CA LYS A 17 -51.07 37.92 38.51
C LYS A 17 -50.32 38.11 37.18
N LEU A 18 -50.30 39.31 36.61
CA LEU A 18 -49.52 39.60 35.39
C LEU A 18 -48.03 39.91 35.66
N LYS A 19 -47.60 40.07 36.91
CA LYS A 19 -46.20 40.41 37.23
C LYS A 19 -45.29 39.18 37.42
N GLU A 20 -45.85 37.98 37.53
CA GLU A 20 -45.06 36.74 37.65
C GLU A 20 -44.70 36.10 36.31
N TYR A 21 -45.33 36.49 35.20
CA TYR A 21 -44.97 36.03 33.86
C TYR A 21 -43.88 36.86 33.17
N ASN A 22 -43.53 38.02 33.72
CA ASN A 22 -42.56 38.93 33.10
C ASN A 22 -41.10 38.75 33.58
N LEU A 23 -40.84 37.75 34.44
CA LEU A 23 -39.49 37.35 34.83
C LEU A 23 -38.90 36.27 33.90
N TYR A 24 -39.72 35.65 33.04
CA TYR A 24 -39.26 34.74 32.00
C TYR A 24 -38.65 35.46 30.78
N GLN A 25 -38.81 36.78 30.64
CA GLN A 25 -38.33 37.48 29.44
C GLN A 25 -36.84 37.87 29.49
N SER A 26 -36.23 37.98 30.68
CA SER A 26 -34.84 38.47 30.77
C SER A 26 -33.79 37.36 30.67
N TYR A 27 -34.08 36.16 31.14
CA TYR A 27 -33.14 35.03 31.11
C TYR A 27 -33.29 34.15 29.88
N VAL A 28 -34.45 34.17 29.21
CA VAL A 28 -34.65 33.37 27.98
C VAL A 28 -33.67 33.81 26.89
N GLY A 29 -33.41 35.11 26.72
CA GLY A 29 -32.40 35.60 25.78
C GLY A 29 -30.96 35.22 26.18
N LEU A 30 -30.65 35.26 27.48
CA LEU A 30 -29.31 34.90 27.99
C LEU A 30 -29.06 33.38 27.85
N ILE A 31 -30.05 32.55 28.18
CA ILE A 31 -29.97 31.09 28.06
C ILE A 31 -29.97 30.67 26.59
N LEU A 32 -30.81 31.26 25.73
CA LEU A 32 -30.76 31.04 24.28
C LEU A 32 -29.40 31.45 23.71
N GLY A 33 -28.85 32.60 24.12
CA GLY A 33 -27.52 33.05 23.73
C GLY A 33 -26.43 32.06 24.15
N ALA A 34 -26.44 31.60 25.40
CA ALA A 34 -25.48 30.62 25.90
C ALA A 34 -25.57 29.28 25.16
N VAL A 35 -26.79 28.79 24.87
CA VAL A 35 -26.99 27.57 24.09
C VAL A 35 -26.46 27.72 22.66
N VAL A 36 -26.69 28.85 22.00
CA VAL A 36 -26.16 29.14 20.65
C VAL A 36 -24.62 29.18 20.65
N VAL A 37 -24.00 29.79 21.65
CA VAL A 37 -22.52 29.83 21.76
C VAL A 37 -21.94 28.44 22.00
N VAL A 38 -22.59 27.61 22.84
CA VAL A 38 -22.15 26.23 23.10
C VAL A 38 -22.33 25.34 21.87
N THR A 39 -23.45 25.46 21.13
CA THR A 39 -23.68 24.66 19.92
C THR A 39 -22.74 25.09 18.79
N LEU A 40 -22.50 26.38 18.60
CA LEU A 40 -21.49 26.88 17.64
C LEU A 40 -20.08 26.47 18.03
N GLY A 41 -19.74 26.50 19.33
CA GLY A 41 -18.46 26.01 19.84
C GLY A 41 -18.28 24.51 19.64
N PHE A 42 -19.31 23.70 19.88
CA PHE A 42 -19.29 22.26 19.64
C PHE A 42 -19.23 21.92 18.13
N LEU A 43 -19.95 22.66 17.29
CA LEU A 43 -19.87 22.55 15.83
C LEU A 43 -18.49 22.97 15.31
N ALA A 44 -17.91 24.06 15.83
CA ALA A 44 -16.57 24.52 15.47
C ALA A 44 -15.49 23.54 15.95
N ALA A 45 -15.61 22.99 17.15
CA ALA A 45 -14.71 21.95 17.66
C ALA A 45 -14.82 20.68 16.80
N ASN A 46 -16.04 20.22 16.48
CA ASN A 46 -16.22 19.08 15.58
C ASN A 46 -15.77 19.38 14.14
N PHE A 47 -15.83 20.64 13.68
CA PHE A 47 -15.33 21.06 12.37
C PHE A 47 -13.79 21.11 12.34
N LEU A 48 -13.15 21.65 13.38
CA LEU A 48 -11.69 21.75 13.51
C LEU A 48 -11.05 20.40 13.79
N THR A 49 -11.69 19.52 14.58
CA THR A 49 -11.19 18.16 14.83
C THR A 49 -11.50 17.19 13.68
N ARG A 50 -12.43 17.50 12.77
CA ARG A 50 -12.60 16.77 11.50
C ARG A 50 -11.67 17.27 10.39
N ASN A 51 -11.12 18.47 10.51
CA ASN A 51 -10.33 19.12 9.45
C ASN A 51 -8.83 19.31 9.80
N ALA A 52 -8.36 18.78 10.95
CA ALA A 52 -6.95 18.77 11.34
C ALA A 52 -6.13 17.61 10.74
N ASN A 53 -6.63 16.99 9.66
CA ASN A 53 -5.89 16.11 8.76
C ASN A 53 -6.07 16.53 7.28
N GLN A 54 -6.18 17.83 6.99
CA GLN A 54 -5.95 18.37 5.64
C GLN A 54 -5.35 19.79 5.71
N PRO A 55 -4.12 20.01 5.23
CA PRO A 55 -3.72 21.30 4.67
C PRO A 55 -4.23 21.36 3.22
N GLY A 56 -5.07 22.35 2.91
CA GLY A 56 -5.52 22.63 1.55
C GLY A 56 -4.66 23.71 0.86
N GLU A 57 -4.28 23.45 -0.39
CA GLU A 57 -3.99 24.47 -1.41
C GLU A 57 -4.88 24.22 -2.64
N ILE A 58 -5.31 25.29 -3.29
CA ILE A 58 -6.32 25.33 -4.34
C ILE A 58 -5.63 25.60 -5.68
N GLY A 59 -5.79 24.70 -6.66
CA GLY A 59 -5.72 25.01 -8.09
C GLY A 59 -4.49 24.52 -8.87
N GLY A 60 -4.63 23.37 -9.55
CA GLY A 60 -3.85 23.01 -10.73
C GLY A 60 -3.04 21.73 -10.63
N GLY A 61 -3.58 20.64 -11.19
CA GLY A 61 -2.86 19.38 -11.37
C GLY A 61 -3.03 18.43 -10.20
N GLU A 62 -3.80 17.37 -10.43
CA GLU A 62 -3.83 16.15 -9.65
C GLU A 62 -2.39 15.64 -9.43
N LYS A 63 -1.83 15.96 -8.28
CA LYS A 63 -0.68 15.25 -7.71
C LYS A 63 -1.18 14.64 -6.42
N VAL A 64 -1.57 13.38 -6.55
CA VAL A 64 -1.69 12.44 -5.44
C VAL A 64 -0.33 12.47 -4.72
N SER A 65 -0.28 13.22 -3.63
CA SER A 65 0.80 13.15 -2.66
C SER A 65 0.64 11.80 -1.97
N ALA A 66 1.17 10.76 -2.60
CA ALA A 66 1.67 9.61 -1.87
C ALA A 66 2.57 10.18 -0.78
N GLU A 67 2.16 10.03 0.47
CA GLU A 67 3.08 10.03 1.60
C GLU A 67 3.98 8.82 1.36
N SER A 68 5.00 9.04 0.54
CA SER A 68 6.20 8.24 0.56
C SER A 68 6.72 8.36 1.98
N GLN A 69 6.44 7.33 2.77
CA GLN A 69 7.45 6.87 3.70
C GLN A 69 8.73 6.85 2.88
N GLN A 70 9.61 7.79 3.21
CA GLN A 70 10.94 7.85 2.67
C GLN A 70 11.59 6.56 3.15
N ASP A 71 11.45 5.52 2.32
CA ASP A 71 12.09 4.23 2.46
C ASP A 71 13.56 4.53 2.60
N LYS A 72 14.03 4.57 3.84
CA LYS A 72 15.41 4.17 4.09
C LYS A 72 15.44 2.73 3.63
N GLU A 73 15.90 2.59 2.40
CA GLU A 73 16.16 1.35 1.70
C GLU A 73 17.18 0.56 2.52
N PHE A 74 16.70 -0.14 3.54
CA PHE A 74 17.53 -1.08 4.25
C PHE A 74 17.71 -2.24 3.28
N LYS A 75 18.88 -2.27 2.64
CA LYS A 75 19.44 -3.48 2.07
C LYS A 75 19.34 -4.55 3.15
N ARG A 76 18.42 -5.50 2.95
CA ARG A 76 18.22 -6.61 3.86
C ARG A 76 19.16 -7.71 3.43
N GLU A 77 19.79 -8.36 4.39
CA GLU A 77 20.62 -9.52 4.16
C GLU A 77 19.93 -10.76 4.74
N TYR A 78 20.06 -11.89 4.07
CA TYR A 78 19.56 -13.18 4.53
C TYR A 78 20.68 -14.20 4.54
N ILE A 79 20.94 -14.81 5.70
CA ILE A 79 21.90 -15.91 5.81
C ILE A 79 21.17 -17.22 5.51
N VAL A 80 21.59 -17.89 4.44
CA VAL A 80 21.02 -19.16 3.97
C VAL A 80 21.16 -20.23 5.06
N LYS A 81 20.07 -20.96 5.31
CA LYS A 81 20.04 -22.06 6.28
C LYS A 81 20.06 -23.41 5.57
N THR A 82 20.39 -24.45 6.33
CA THR A 82 20.32 -25.83 5.83
C THR A 82 18.88 -26.16 5.40
N GLY A 83 18.72 -26.62 4.15
CA GLY A 83 17.42 -26.96 3.56
C GLY A 83 16.70 -25.80 2.89
N ASP A 84 17.26 -24.58 2.92
CA ASP A 84 16.67 -23.45 2.19
C ASP A 84 16.79 -23.64 0.66
N SER A 85 15.82 -23.07 -0.06
CA SER A 85 15.87 -22.87 -1.50
C SER A 85 15.60 -21.40 -1.82
N LEU A 86 16.05 -20.90 -2.98
CA LEU A 86 15.79 -19.51 -3.35
C LEU A 86 14.29 -19.16 -3.40
N SER A 87 13.43 -20.10 -3.80
CA SER A 87 11.99 -19.91 -3.80
C SER A 87 11.38 -19.88 -2.40
N ALA A 88 11.85 -20.74 -1.49
CA ALA A 88 11.40 -20.70 -0.09
C ALA A 88 11.84 -19.41 0.62
N ILE A 89 13.06 -18.94 0.33
CA ILE A 89 13.56 -17.65 0.84
C ILE A 89 12.71 -16.52 0.26
N ALA A 90 12.49 -16.51 -1.06
CA ALA A 90 11.67 -15.50 -1.74
C ALA A 90 10.22 -15.45 -1.22
N GLU A 91 9.60 -16.61 -0.99
CA GLU A 91 8.27 -16.71 -0.39
C GLU A 91 8.26 -16.13 1.03
N LYS A 92 9.27 -16.46 1.84
CA LYS A 92 9.39 -15.93 3.19
C LYS A 92 9.65 -14.42 3.24
N THR A 93 10.38 -13.87 2.27
CA THR A 93 10.76 -12.43 2.24
C THR A 93 9.74 -11.55 1.53
N TYR A 94 9.08 -12.07 0.49
CA TYR A 94 8.21 -11.31 -0.41
C TYR A 94 6.79 -11.87 -0.52
N GLY A 95 6.49 -13.01 0.10
CA GLY A 95 5.20 -13.69 -0.02
C GLY A 95 5.00 -14.41 -1.36
N ARG A 96 6.01 -14.46 -2.23
CA ARG A 96 5.94 -15.07 -3.57
C ARG A 96 7.19 -15.87 -3.90
N GLN A 97 7.01 -17.15 -4.20
CA GLN A 97 8.10 -18.03 -4.63
C GLN A 97 8.78 -17.55 -5.90
N GLU A 98 8.00 -16.96 -6.81
CA GLU A 98 8.39 -16.44 -8.13
C GLU A 98 9.54 -15.42 -8.06
N MET A 99 9.67 -14.73 -6.91
CA MET A 99 10.72 -13.74 -6.66
C MET A 99 12.13 -14.36 -6.50
N TRP A 100 12.25 -15.71 -6.56
CA TRP A 100 13.54 -16.40 -6.54
C TRP A 100 14.50 -15.89 -7.61
N ILE A 101 13.98 -15.45 -8.76
CA ILE A 101 14.77 -15.02 -9.90
C ILE A 101 15.44 -13.68 -9.66
N VAL A 102 14.77 -12.76 -8.96
CA VAL A 102 15.37 -11.50 -8.50
C VAL A 102 16.53 -11.79 -7.56
N LEU A 103 16.33 -12.73 -6.63
CA LEU A 103 17.40 -13.14 -5.71
C LEU A 103 18.58 -13.75 -6.47
N ALA A 104 18.32 -14.60 -7.46
CA ALA A 104 19.36 -15.21 -8.27
C ALA A 104 20.17 -14.16 -9.03
N VAL A 105 19.50 -13.22 -9.71
CA VAL A 105 20.16 -12.17 -10.51
C VAL A 105 20.93 -11.19 -9.62
N LYS A 106 20.30 -10.67 -8.56
CA LYS A 106 20.95 -9.72 -7.62
C LYS A 106 22.22 -10.31 -7.02
N ASN A 107 22.20 -11.61 -6.69
CA ASN A 107 23.30 -12.31 -6.06
C ASN A 107 24.20 -13.07 -7.04
N LYS A 108 24.00 -12.91 -8.36
CA LYS A 108 24.79 -13.55 -9.43
C LYS A 108 24.87 -15.09 -9.30
N ILE A 109 23.77 -15.70 -8.86
CA ILE A 109 23.66 -17.15 -8.69
C ILE A 109 23.38 -17.79 -10.04
N ILE A 110 24.34 -18.61 -10.50
CA ILE A 110 24.27 -19.30 -11.79
C ILE A 110 23.38 -20.54 -11.73
N TYR A 111 23.40 -21.26 -10.60
CA TYR A 111 22.64 -22.49 -10.37
C TYR A 111 21.60 -22.22 -9.27
N PRO A 112 20.37 -21.81 -9.62
CA PRO A 112 19.37 -21.38 -8.63
C PRO A 112 18.96 -22.49 -7.65
N ASP A 113 19.10 -23.75 -8.06
CA ASP A 113 18.80 -24.93 -7.25
C ASP A 113 19.94 -25.33 -6.30
N LEU A 114 21.10 -24.65 -6.39
CA LEU A 114 22.28 -24.94 -5.60
C LEU A 114 22.74 -23.68 -4.85
N ILE A 115 22.29 -23.56 -3.61
CA ILE A 115 22.74 -22.54 -2.65
C ILE A 115 23.31 -23.23 -1.41
N TYR A 116 24.26 -22.57 -0.75
CA TYR A 116 24.98 -23.15 0.39
C TYR A 116 24.57 -22.47 1.69
N PRO A 117 24.43 -23.23 2.80
CA PRO A 117 24.27 -22.66 4.14
C PRO A 117 25.35 -21.63 4.47
N ASP A 118 25.01 -20.68 5.33
CA ASP A 118 25.87 -19.58 5.77
C ASP A 118 26.29 -18.60 4.66
N THR A 119 25.72 -18.72 3.46
CA THR A 119 25.85 -17.71 2.40
C THR A 119 24.95 -16.52 2.71
N THR A 120 25.50 -15.31 2.67
CA THR A 120 24.71 -14.08 2.79
C THR A 120 24.14 -13.69 1.42
N LEU A 121 22.81 -13.64 1.31
CA LEU A 121 22.09 -13.12 0.16
C LEU A 121 21.66 -11.67 0.41
N GLU A 122 21.91 -10.82 -0.58
CA GLU A 122 21.30 -9.51 -0.68
C GLU A 122 19.83 -9.66 -1.09
N ILE A 123 18.95 -9.11 -0.27
CA ILE A 123 17.50 -9.10 -0.46
C ILE A 123 17.09 -7.67 -0.84
N PRO A 124 16.85 -7.38 -2.13
CA PRO A 124 16.38 -6.07 -2.55
C PRO A 124 15.02 -5.73 -1.92
N PRO A 125 14.68 -4.45 -1.74
CA PRO A 125 13.36 -4.01 -1.32
C PRO A 125 12.27 -4.54 -2.26
N LEU A 126 11.05 -4.68 -1.74
CA LEU A 126 9.94 -5.24 -2.51
C LEU A 126 9.66 -4.43 -3.79
N LEU A 127 9.69 -3.10 -3.71
CA LEU A 127 9.43 -2.24 -4.86
C LEU A 127 10.49 -2.41 -5.97
N GLU A 128 11.78 -2.49 -5.62
CA GLU A 128 12.87 -2.79 -6.56
C GLU A 128 12.68 -4.18 -7.17
N ALA A 129 12.36 -5.17 -6.33
CA ALA A 129 12.16 -6.56 -6.77
C ALA A 129 10.98 -6.70 -7.74
N GLU A 130 9.87 -6.01 -7.49
CA GLU A 130 8.69 -6.00 -8.38
C GLU A 130 8.99 -5.35 -9.73
N ALA A 131 9.70 -4.21 -9.72
CA ALA A 131 10.15 -3.58 -10.95
C ALA A 131 11.10 -4.49 -11.74
N ALA A 132 12.03 -5.16 -11.05
CA ALA A 132 12.96 -6.09 -11.67
C ALA A 132 12.25 -7.29 -12.30
N ILE A 133 11.23 -7.88 -11.66
CA ILE A 133 10.46 -9.00 -12.26
C ILE A 133 9.80 -8.64 -13.57
N ALA A 134 9.19 -7.45 -13.64
CA ALA A 134 8.53 -7.00 -14.86
C ALA A 134 9.54 -6.88 -16.01
N ASP A 135 10.73 -6.35 -15.74
CA ASP A 135 11.80 -6.23 -16.74
C ASP A 135 12.38 -7.60 -17.12
N LEU A 136 12.66 -8.45 -16.12
CA LEU A 136 13.19 -9.81 -16.29
C LEU A 136 12.29 -10.66 -17.20
N THR A 137 10.98 -10.52 -17.12
CA THR A 137 10.02 -11.39 -17.84
C THR A 137 9.50 -10.78 -19.15
N ALA A 138 9.92 -9.57 -19.51
CA ALA A 138 9.40 -8.86 -20.68
C ALA A 138 9.87 -9.43 -22.03
N THR A 139 11.00 -10.16 -22.05
CA THR A 139 11.59 -10.67 -23.29
C THR A 139 11.34 -12.16 -23.44
N SER A 140 11.07 -12.60 -24.68
CA SER A 140 11.01 -14.01 -25.04
C SER A 140 11.92 -14.37 -26.21
N TYR A 141 12.12 -15.67 -26.42
CA TYR A 141 12.89 -16.24 -27.51
C TYR A 141 12.17 -17.45 -28.10
N ASP A 142 11.97 -17.45 -29.41
CA ASP A 142 11.46 -18.60 -30.15
C ASP A 142 12.60 -19.56 -30.45
N VAL A 143 12.57 -20.75 -29.86
CA VAL A 143 13.59 -21.80 -30.01
C VAL A 143 13.68 -22.23 -31.47
N GLN A 144 14.89 -22.24 -32.01
CA GLN A 144 15.14 -22.65 -33.39
C GLN A 144 15.63 -24.10 -33.44
N GLU A 145 15.56 -24.71 -34.63
CA GLU A 145 16.11 -26.05 -34.84
C GLU A 145 17.62 -26.07 -34.54
N GLY A 146 18.05 -27.08 -33.76
CA GLY A 146 19.45 -27.23 -33.33
C GLY A 146 19.86 -26.40 -32.12
N ASP A 147 18.97 -25.61 -31.53
CA ASP A 147 19.28 -24.88 -30.31
C ASP A 147 19.44 -25.82 -29.10
N THR A 148 20.33 -25.40 -28.20
CA THR A 148 20.41 -25.90 -26.82
C THR A 148 20.24 -24.72 -25.87
N LEU A 149 19.82 -24.95 -24.62
CA LEU A 149 19.72 -23.86 -23.65
C LEU A 149 21.06 -23.13 -23.43
N PHE A 150 22.19 -23.83 -23.56
CA PHE A 150 23.51 -23.20 -23.52
C PHE A 150 23.73 -22.23 -24.68
N VAL A 151 23.42 -22.66 -25.91
CA VAL A 151 23.56 -21.80 -27.11
C VAL A 151 22.60 -20.61 -27.04
N ILE A 152 21.35 -20.82 -26.58
CA ILE A 152 20.39 -19.75 -26.39
C ILE A 152 20.90 -18.77 -25.33
N ALA A 153 21.32 -19.25 -24.15
CA ALA A 153 21.88 -18.42 -23.10
C ALA A 153 23.08 -17.60 -23.58
N GLN A 154 23.96 -18.21 -24.39
CA GLN A 154 25.09 -17.51 -25.01
C GLN A 154 24.63 -16.42 -25.97
N LYS A 155 23.57 -16.64 -26.75
CA LYS A 155 23.00 -15.65 -27.68
C LYS A 155 22.34 -14.48 -26.94
N VAL A 156 21.53 -14.77 -25.92
CA VAL A 156 20.66 -13.76 -25.29
C VAL A 156 21.31 -13.05 -24.11
N TYR A 157 22.25 -13.71 -23.42
CA TYR A 157 22.95 -13.15 -22.25
C TYR A 157 24.43 -12.87 -22.48
N ALA A 158 24.94 -13.17 -23.68
CA ALA A 158 26.38 -13.25 -23.94
C ALA A 158 27.12 -14.23 -23.00
N ASP A 159 26.40 -15.18 -22.38
CA ASP A 159 26.93 -16.09 -21.37
C ASP A 159 26.15 -17.41 -21.34
N GLY A 160 26.73 -18.43 -21.97
CA GLY A 160 26.15 -19.77 -22.03
C GLY A 160 25.93 -20.41 -20.67
N PHE A 161 26.66 -20.01 -19.62
CA PHE A 161 26.49 -20.57 -18.28
C PHE A 161 25.20 -20.12 -17.59
N LYS A 162 24.46 -19.15 -18.14
CA LYS A 162 23.13 -18.79 -17.63
C LYS A 162 22.01 -19.76 -18.03
N TRP A 163 22.34 -20.84 -18.75
CA TRP A 163 21.36 -21.86 -19.13
C TRP A 163 20.56 -22.47 -17.95
N PRO A 164 21.08 -22.64 -16.71
CA PRO A 164 20.29 -23.18 -15.60
C PRO A 164 19.22 -22.20 -15.11
N VAL A 165 19.51 -20.90 -15.11
CA VAL A 165 18.52 -19.85 -14.83
C VAL A 165 17.41 -19.89 -15.88
N LEU A 166 17.79 -19.97 -17.16
CA LEU A 166 16.85 -20.08 -18.27
C LEU A 166 15.99 -21.34 -18.18
N ALA A 167 16.61 -22.48 -17.85
CA ALA A 167 15.94 -23.77 -17.66
C ALA A 167 14.88 -23.69 -16.55
N ARG A 168 15.26 -23.17 -15.38
CA ARG A 168 14.36 -23.08 -14.23
C ARG A 168 13.23 -22.08 -14.46
N ALA A 169 13.51 -20.93 -15.06
CA ALA A 169 12.50 -19.91 -15.35
C ALA A 169 11.40 -20.40 -16.30
N ASN A 170 11.75 -21.33 -17.21
CA ASN A 170 10.82 -21.91 -18.17
C ASN A 170 10.30 -23.30 -17.76
N ASN A 171 10.60 -23.75 -16.54
CA ASN A 171 10.21 -25.05 -16.01
C ASN A 171 10.47 -26.21 -17.02
N VAL A 172 11.64 -26.18 -17.66
CA VAL A 172 11.96 -27.16 -18.72
C VAL A 172 12.06 -28.57 -18.13
N GLY A 173 11.60 -29.55 -18.91
CA GLY A 173 11.84 -30.96 -18.60
C GLY A 173 13.30 -31.35 -18.84
N TYR A 174 13.67 -32.55 -18.41
CA TYR A 174 15.00 -33.11 -18.63
C TYR A 174 14.91 -34.49 -19.25
N LEU A 175 15.82 -34.77 -20.18
CA LEU A 175 16.03 -36.11 -20.74
C LEU A 175 16.69 -37.02 -19.69
N ALA A 176 16.64 -38.33 -19.91
CA ALA A 176 17.24 -39.32 -19.00
C ALA A 176 18.77 -39.14 -18.83
N ASN A 177 19.44 -38.52 -19.79
CA ASN A 177 20.87 -38.18 -19.72
C ASN A 177 21.15 -36.86 -18.99
N GLY A 178 20.12 -36.19 -18.46
CA GLY A 178 20.23 -34.92 -17.75
C GLY A 178 20.25 -33.68 -18.63
N ASN A 179 20.16 -33.81 -19.96
CA ASN A 179 20.07 -32.64 -20.84
C ASN A 179 18.69 -31.99 -20.75
N PRO A 180 18.61 -30.64 -20.75
CA PRO A 180 17.34 -29.94 -20.82
C PRO A 180 16.57 -30.28 -22.10
N LEU A 181 15.28 -30.57 -21.96
CA LEU A 181 14.38 -30.88 -23.06
C LEU A 181 13.72 -29.60 -23.57
N ILE A 182 14.11 -29.19 -24.78
CA ILE A 182 13.50 -28.09 -25.52
C ILE A 182 13.20 -28.52 -26.95
N PHE A 183 12.19 -27.90 -27.56
CA PHE A 183 11.77 -28.18 -28.93
C PHE A 183 11.77 -26.90 -29.75
N ALA A 184 12.07 -27.00 -31.05
CA ALA A 184 11.91 -25.90 -31.97
C ALA A 184 10.47 -25.39 -31.97
N GLY A 185 10.29 -24.08 -32.02
CA GLY A 185 9.00 -23.41 -31.89
C GLY A 185 8.53 -23.16 -30.45
N ASN A 186 9.23 -23.66 -29.42
CA ASN A 186 8.95 -23.26 -28.04
C ASN A 186 9.26 -21.77 -27.86
N ASN A 187 8.38 -21.04 -27.18
CA ASN A 187 8.66 -19.68 -26.76
C ASN A 187 9.18 -19.70 -25.31
N LEU A 188 10.43 -19.30 -25.10
CA LEU A 188 11.07 -19.23 -23.79
C LEU A 188 11.07 -17.79 -23.28
N VAL A 189 10.65 -17.58 -22.04
CA VAL A 189 10.89 -16.34 -21.31
C VAL A 189 12.39 -16.20 -21.05
N ILE A 190 12.94 -15.00 -21.25
CA ILE A 190 14.36 -14.68 -21.09
C ILE A 190 14.56 -13.71 -19.91
N PRO A 191 14.80 -14.23 -18.68
CA PRO A 191 15.17 -13.45 -17.49
C PRO A 191 16.44 -12.61 -17.69
N ARG A 192 16.36 -11.28 -17.79
CA ARG A 192 17.51 -10.37 -17.93
C ARG A 192 18.11 -9.81 -16.65
#